data_AF-A0A8S2KK34-F1
#
_entry.id   AF-A0A8S2KK34-F1
#
_cell.length_a   1.000
_cell.length_b   1.000
_cell.length_c   1.000
_cell.angle_alpha   90.00
_cell.angle_beta   90.00
_cell.angle_gamma   90.00
#
_symmetry.space_group_name_H-M   'P 1'
#
loop_
_entity.id
_entity.type
_entity.pdbx_description
1 polymer ?
#
loop_
_entity_poly.entity_id
_entity_poly.type
_entity_poly.pdbx_seq_one_letter_code
_entity_poly.pdbx_strand_id
1 'polypeptide(L)'
;KGYLETGHFGQHDIFTGITNLYEGHTICRPVYSTPASRSALTILATSTDGNPNIAVFDPPATSTEGRLCFDSGFTKLYINWDDAGTARYIVNTTCWLVGIGGQAAMSHL
;
A
#
# COMPACT_ATOMS: atom_id res chain seq x y z
N LYS A 1 -12.47 11.22 -1.69
CA LYS A 1 -11.83 12.22 -0.81
C LYS A 1 -11.12 11.42 0.29
N GLY A 2 -9.79 11.49 0.38
CA GLY A 2 -8.99 10.68 1.33
C GLY A 2 -7.56 10.38 0.85
N TYR A 3 -7.31 10.35 -0.46
CA TYR A 3 -5.94 10.28 -0.99
C TYR A 3 -5.29 11.66 -0.75
N LEU A 4 -4.19 11.71 -0.01
CA LEU A 4 -3.35 12.90 0.26
C LEU A 4 -3.68 13.75 1.51
N GLU A 5 -4.64 13.36 2.35
CA GLU A 5 -4.81 14.00 3.67
C GLU A 5 -3.86 13.38 4.69
N THR A 6 -3.19 14.22 5.48
CA THR A 6 -2.27 13.81 6.56
C THR A 6 -2.94 12.80 7.49
N GLY A 7 -2.27 11.67 7.75
CA GLY A 7 -2.78 10.63 8.66
C GLY A 7 -3.93 9.78 8.09
N HIS A 8 -4.17 9.84 6.78
CA HIS A 8 -5.22 9.07 6.12
C HIS A 8 -4.66 8.13 5.05
N PHE A 9 -5.36 7.01 4.84
CA PHE A 9 -5.15 6.13 3.71
C PHE A 9 -6.35 6.17 2.77
N GLY A 10 -6.09 5.98 1.47
CA GLY A 10 -7.08 5.98 0.42
C GLY A 10 -7.88 4.67 0.30
N GLN A 11 -8.68 4.55 -0.75
CA GLN A 11 -9.35 3.28 -1.08
C GLN A 11 -8.42 2.45 -1.98
N HIS A 12 -8.13 1.23 -1.53
CA HIS A 12 -7.35 0.24 -2.28
C HIS A 12 -7.61 -1.14 -1.67
N ASP A 13 -7.47 -2.21 -2.45
CA ASP A 13 -7.76 -3.58 -1.99
C ASP A 13 -6.95 -3.97 -0.75
N ILE A 14 -5.73 -3.44 -0.62
CA ILE A 14 -4.86 -3.67 0.54
C ILE A 14 -5.44 -3.14 1.86
N PHE A 15 -6.39 -2.20 1.81
CA PHE A 15 -7.07 -1.65 2.98
C PHE A 15 -8.47 -2.24 3.23
N THR A 16 -8.86 -3.29 2.50
CA THR A 16 -10.19 -3.91 2.63
C THR A 16 -10.45 -4.37 4.07
N GLY A 17 -11.56 -3.90 4.65
CA GLY A 17 -11.96 -4.23 6.02
C GLY A 17 -11.11 -3.56 7.11
N ILE A 18 -10.31 -2.56 6.76
CA ILE A 18 -9.47 -1.79 7.70
C ILE A 18 -10.08 -0.41 7.87
N THR A 19 -10.44 -0.07 9.11
CA THR A 19 -10.95 1.26 9.47
C THR A 19 -9.89 2.14 10.10
N ASN A 20 -8.93 1.53 10.81
CA ASN A 20 -7.79 2.19 11.42
C ASN A 20 -6.54 1.37 11.11
N LEU A 21 -5.45 2.05 10.78
CA LEU A 21 -4.15 1.46 10.55
C LEU A 21 -3.12 2.21 11.38
N TYR A 22 -2.38 1.49 12.22
CA TYR A 22 -1.27 2.10 12.96
C TYR A 22 -0.19 2.55 11.97
N GLU A 23 0.14 3.84 11.92
CA GLU A 23 1.14 4.34 10.96
C GLU A 23 2.52 3.70 11.16
N GLY A 24 2.90 3.55 12.44
CA GLY A 24 4.27 3.27 12.87
C GLY A 24 5.16 4.51 12.83
N HIS A 25 6.29 4.44 13.53
CA HIS A 25 7.42 5.32 13.31
C HIS A 25 8.04 5.06 11.94
N THR A 26 8.00 6.09 11.08
CA THR A 26 8.67 6.12 9.78
C THR A 26 10.13 6.52 9.95
N ILE A 27 11.06 5.75 9.37
CA ILE A 27 12.50 6.07 9.36
C ILE A 27 13.01 6.43 7.97
N CYS A 28 12.14 6.28 6.97
CA CYS A 28 12.38 6.61 5.58
C CYS A 28 11.07 7.11 4.96
N ARG A 29 11.15 7.56 3.71
CA ARG A 29 9.99 7.92 2.90
C ARG A 29 10.31 7.60 1.44
N PRO A 30 9.32 7.30 0.59
CA PRO A 30 9.54 7.16 -0.85
C PRO A 30 10.10 8.47 -1.42
N VAL A 31 11.32 8.41 -1.96
CA VAL A 31 11.96 9.51 -2.69
C VAL A 31 12.05 9.11 -4.16
N TYR A 32 11.50 9.92 -5.04
CA TYR A 32 11.51 9.66 -6.48
C TYR A 32 12.78 10.26 -7.09
N SER A 33 13.61 9.44 -7.71
CA SER A 33 14.82 9.88 -8.39
C SER A 33 14.55 10.50 -9.78
N THR A 34 13.38 10.20 -10.36
CA THR A 34 12.98 10.70 -11.69
C THR A 34 11.48 11.05 -11.76
N PRO A 35 11.06 11.96 -12.65
CA PRO A 35 9.63 12.19 -12.94
C PRO A 35 8.90 10.90 -13.33
N ALA A 36 9.53 10.03 -14.15
CA ALA A 36 8.97 8.75 -14.56
C ALA A 36 8.68 7.82 -13.36
N SER A 37 9.62 7.71 -12.42
CA SER A 37 9.40 6.92 -11.19
C SER A 37 8.29 7.48 -10.30
N ARG A 38 8.06 8.81 -10.34
CA ARG A 38 6.96 9.44 -9.60
C ARG A 38 5.60 9.15 -10.23
N SER A 39 5.52 9.07 -11.55
CA SER A 39 4.28 8.76 -12.26
C SER A 39 3.92 7.27 -12.25
N ALA A 40 4.91 6.39 -12.06
CA ALA A 40 4.67 4.94 -12.00
C ALA A 40 4.03 4.50 -10.67
N LEU A 41 4.28 5.21 -9.58
CA LEU A 41 3.80 4.84 -8.25
C LEU A 41 2.52 5.59 -7.88
N THR A 42 1.55 4.86 -7.35
CA THR A 42 0.35 5.43 -6.75
C THR A 42 0.55 5.55 -5.24
N ILE A 43 0.44 6.77 -4.71
CA ILE A 43 0.46 6.98 -3.25
C ILE A 43 -0.90 6.63 -2.66
N LEU A 44 -0.87 5.70 -1.70
CA LEU A 44 -2.04 5.18 -1.04
C LEU A 44 -2.23 5.72 0.37
N ALA A 45 -1.17 6.15 1.04
CA ALA A 45 -1.25 6.79 2.36
C ALA A 45 -0.20 7.88 2.54
N THR A 46 -0.58 8.91 3.29
CA THR A 46 0.29 10.02 3.70
C THR A 46 0.48 9.94 5.22
N SER A 47 1.72 10.00 5.68
CA SER A 47 2.07 10.02 7.10
C SER A 47 1.58 11.28 7.81
N THR A 48 1.61 11.25 9.15
CA THR A 48 1.20 12.38 10.00
C THR A 48 2.07 13.64 9.77
N ASP A 49 3.28 13.49 9.23
CA ASP A 49 4.17 14.59 8.87
C ASP A 49 3.95 15.13 7.43
N GLY A 50 2.95 14.62 6.72
CA GLY A 50 2.59 15.06 5.36
C GLY A 50 3.41 14.41 4.24
N ASN A 51 4.32 13.47 4.55
CA ASN A 51 5.10 12.76 3.53
C ASN A 51 4.35 11.53 2.99
N PRO A 52 4.66 11.04 1.78
CA PRO A 52 4.17 9.75 1.33
C PRO A 52 4.67 8.63 2.26
N ASN A 53 3.78 7.71 2.62
CA ASN A 53 4.11 6.59 3.51
C ASN A 53 3.92 5.23 2.84
N ILE A 54 2.77 5.03 2.19
CA ILE A 54 2.45 3.79 1.47
C ILE A 54 2.28 4.10 -0.01
N ALA A 55 3.01 3.38 -0.86
CA ALA A 55 2.99 3.54 -2.31
C ALA A 55 2.92 2.17 -3.00
N VAL A 56 2.23 2.09 -4.13
CA VAL A 56 2.14 0.86 -4.92
C VAL A 56 2.50 1.09 -6.38
N PHE A 57 3.03 0.05 -7.01
CA PHE A 57 3.10 -0.09 -8.46
C PHE A 57 2.23 -1.27 -8.86
N ASP A 58 1.22 -1.01 -9.70
CA ASP A 58 0.36 -2.01 -10.31
C ASP A 58 0.57 -1.97 -11.83
N PRO A 59 1.41 -2.86 -12.38
CA PRO A 59 1.66 -2.86 -13.80
C PRO A 59 0.40 -3.29 -14.57
N PRO A 60 0.23 -2.85 -15.84
CA PRO A 60 -0.86 -3.34 -16.69
C PRO A 60 -0.83 -4.87 -16.82
N ALA A 61 -2.00 -5.49 -17.00
CA ALA A 61 -2.12 -6.95 -17.14
C ALA A 61 -1.32 -7.55 -18.32
N THR A 62 -0.92 -6.72 -19.28
CA THR A 62 -0.07 -7.10 -20.42
C THR A 62 1.43 -7.03 -20.12
N SER A 63 1.83 -6.49 -18.96
CA SER A 63 3.23 -6.42 -18.53
C SER A 63 3.68 -7.77 -17.96
N THR A 64 5.00 -8.00 -18.02
CA THR A 64 5.66 -9.12 -17.34
C THR A 64 6.18 -8.73 -15.95
N GLU A 65 6.02 -7.47 -15.57
CA GLU A 65 6.45 -6.95 -14.27
C GLU A 65 5.52 -7.39 -13.14
N GLY A 66 6.08 -7.53 -11.94
CA GLY A 66 5.32 -7.83 -10.73
C GLY A 66 4.73 -6.57 -10.08
N ARG A 67 3.72 -6.78 -9.23
CA ARG A 67 3.22 -5.76 -8.31
C ARG A 67 4.25 -5.45 -7.23
N LEU A 68 4.21 -4.23 -6.73
CA LEU A 68 5.07 -3.77 -5.65
C LEU A 68 4.30 -2.90 -4.67
N CYS A 69 4.56 -3.11 -3.38
CA CYS A 69 4.05 -2.29 -2.30
C CYS A 69 5.23 -1.81 -1.46
N PHE A 70 5.37 -0.50 -1.33
CA PHE A 70 6.33 0.16 -0.44
C PHE A 70 5.59 0.72 0.76
N ASP A 71 6.10 0.44 1.95
CA ASP A 71 5.59 0.97 3.22
C ASP A 71 6.76 1.39 4.09
N SER A 72 6.81 2.68 4.46
CA SER A 72 7.88 3.24 5.30
C SER A 72 7.61 3.14 6.80
N GLY A 73 6.48 2.59 7.24
CA GLY A 73 6.12 2.40 8.65
C GLY A 73 6.91 1.27 9.31
N PHE A 74 8.18 1.52 9.66
CA PHE A 74 9.12 0.51 10.16
C PHE A 74 8.59 -0.25 11.39
N THR A 75 8.17 0.45 12.44
CA THR A 75 7.71 -0.19 13.68
C THR A 75 6.39 -0.92 13.54
N LYS A 76 5.50 -0.44 12.66
CA LYS A 76 4.26 -1.16 12.28
C LYS A 76 4.60 -2.57 11.78
N LEU A 77 5.59 -2.70 10.90
CA LEU A 77 5.94 -3.99 10.31
C LEU A 77 6.87 -4.84 11.21
N TYR A 78 7.70 -4.21 12.04
CA TYR A 78 8.71 -4.91 12.82
C TYR A 78 8.21 -5.36 14.21
N ILE A 79 7.46 -4.52 14.93
CA ILE A 79 7.14 -4.74 16.36
C ILE A 79 5.64 -4.72 16.65
N ASN A 80 4.87 -3.94 15.90
CA ASN A 80 3.43 -3.70 16.12
C ASN A 80 2.56 -4.34 15.03
N TRP A 81 2.97 -5.50 14.52
CA TRP A 81 2.29 -6.16 13.40
C TRP A 81 0.88 -6.67 13.77
N ASP A 82 0.61 -6.85 15.06
CA ASP A 82 -0.67 -7.26 15.64
C ASP A 82 -1.53 -6.08 16.11
N ASP A 83 -1.06 -4.85 15.97
CA ASP A 83 -1.78 -3.63 16.36
C ASP A 83 -2.65 -3.09 15.22
N ALA A 84 -3.75 -2.44 15.61
CA ALA A 84 -4.70 -1.67 14.78
C ALA A 84 -4.65 -1.97 13.27
N GLY A 85 -5.30 -3.06 12.85
CA GLY A 85 -5.50 -3.38 11.43
C GLY A 85 -4.25 -3.89 10.68
N THR A 86 -3.07 -3.86 11.28
CA THR A 86 -1.81 -4.19 10.60
C THR A 86 -1.74 -5.64 10.12
N ALA A 87 -2.20 -6.60 10.93
CA ALA A 87 -2.24 -8.00 10.52
C ALA A 87 -3.13 -8.20 9.28
N ARG A 88 -4.29 -7.53 9.23
CA ARG A 88 -5.19 -7.54 8.06
C ARG A 88 -4.54 -6.88 6.86
N TYR A 89 -3.87 -5.75 7.07
CA TYR A 89 -3.15 -5.04 6.02
C TYR A 89 -2.06 -5.92 5.40
N ILE A 90 -1.27 -6.62 6.21
CA ILE A 90 -0.23 -7.55 5.73
C ILE A 90 -0.85 -8.66 4.88
N VAL A 91 -1.95 -9.27 5.34
CA VAL A 91 -2.66 -10.32 4.60
C VAL A 91 -3.21 -9.79 3.28
N ASN A 92 -3.94 -8.67 3.30
CA ASN A 92 -4.50 -8.07 2.09
C ASN A 92 -3.42 -7.67 1.09
N THR A 93 -2.33 -7.05 1.58
CA THR A 93 -1.17 -6.67 0.75
C THR A 93 -0.53 -7.90 0.13
N THR A 94 -0.36 -8.96 0.90
CA THR A 94 0.19 -10.23 0.40
C THR A 94 -0.71 -10.81 -0.69
N CYS A 95 -2.01 -10.94 -0.44
CA CYS A 95 -2.99 -11.42 -1.42
C CYS A 95 -2.96 -10.58 -2.70
N TRP A 96 -2.92 -9.26 -2.57
CA TRP A 96 -2.83 -8.34 -3.69
C TRP A 96 -1.53 -8.52 -4.49
N LEU A 97 -0.38 -8.65 -3.82
CA LEU A 97 0.92 -8.88 -4.47
C LEU A 97 0.96 -10.19 -5.28
N VAL A 98 0.35 -11.26 -4.76
CA VAL A 98 0.32 -12.56 -5.45
C VAL A 98 -0.86 -12.71 -6.44
N GLY A 99 -1.71 -11.69 -6.57
CA GLY A 99 -2.88 -11.72 -7.46
C GLY A 99 -4.04 -12.59 -6.98
N ILE A 100 -4.02 -13.04 -5.72
CA ILE A 100 -5.11 -13.79 -5.10
C ILE A 100 -6.25 -12.79 -4.82
N GLY A 101 -7.34 -12.91 -5.58
CA GLY A 101 -8.50 -12.02 -5.54
C GLY A 101 -8.91 -11.49 -6.91
N GLY A 102 -7.94 -11.31 -7.83
CA GLY A 102 -8.21 -10.89 -9.22
C GLY A 102 -8.52 -12.04 -10.18
N GLN A 103 -7.89 -13.21 -9.98
CA GLN A 103 -8.09 -14.38 -10.86
C GLN A 103 -9.43 -15.11 -10.64
N ALA A 104 -10.04 -15.01 -9.46
CA ALA A 104 -11.32 -15.67 -9.18
C ALA A 104 -12.51 -15.04 -9.93
N ALA A 105 -12.39 -13.81 -10.42
CA ALA A 105 -13.43 -13.13 -11.18
C ALA A 105 -13.38 -13.42 -12.70
N MET A 106 -12.28 -13.97 -13.21
CA MET A 106 -12.05 -14.19 -14.65
C MET A 106 -12.17 -15.65 -15.08
N SER A 107 -12.47 -16.59 -14.16
CA SER A 107 -12.69 -18.00 -14.50
C SER A 107 -14.16 -18.38 -14.71
N HIS A 108 -15.07 -17.39 -14.73
CA HIS A 108 -16.51 -17.60 -14.87
C HIS A 108 -17.21 -16.62 -15.85
N LEU A 109 -16.45 -16.02 -16.76
CA LEU A 109 -16.97 -15.31 -17.94
C LEU A 109 -16.30 -15.88 -19.19
#